data_AF-A0A9D2J701-F1
#
_entry.id   AF-A0A9D2J701-F1
#
_cell.length_a   1.000
_cell.length_b   1.000
_cell.length_c   1.000
_cell.angle_alpha   90.00
_cell.angle_beta   90.00
_cell.angle_gamma   90.00
#
_symmetry.space_group_name_H-M   'P 1'
#
loop_
_entity.id
_entity.type
_entity.pdbx_description
1 polymer ?
#
loop_
_entity_poly.entity_id
_entity_poly.type
_entity_poly.pdbx_seq_one_letter_code
_entity_poly.pdbx_strand_id
1 'polypeptide(L)'
;MHTEEAQSMKGFCQHGAVSTYDHVMNVVRLSYYLNKRFRLGADMRSLVVGSFLHDFYLYDWHDNDGTHRLHGFTHPQRALSNASRLFALNEKEQAIIRQHMWPLTFRAIPSCRESMIVCLSDKISSAIETLFHRK
;
A
#
# COMPACT_ATOMS: atom_id res chain seq x y z
N MET A 1 -8.44 -4.75 10.71
CA MET A 1 -7.52 -5.60 9.90
C MET A 1 -7.92 -7.08 9.89
N HIS A 2 -8.85 -7.54 10.75
CA HIS A 2 -9.37 -8.91 10.73
C HIS A 2 -10.68 -9.04 9.93
N THR A 3 -10.91 -8.19 8.93
CA THR A 3 -12.12 -8.27 8.11
C THR A 3 -11.94 -9.32 7.00
N GLU A 4 -13.05 -9.79 6.43
CA GLU A 4 -13.01 -10.76 5.34
C GLU A 4 -12.31 -10.18 4.11
N GLU A 5 -12.50 -8.89 3.82
CA GLU A 5 -11.84 -8.19 2.72
C GLU A 5 -10.33 -8.05 2.95
N ALA A 6 -9.91 -7.86 4.20
CA ALA A 6 -8.49 -7.89 4.52
C ALA A 6 -7.90 -9.29 4.32
N GLN A 7 -8.65 -10.36 4.60
CA GLN A 7 -8.19 -11.73 4.35
C GLN A 7 -8.21 -12.11 2.86
N SER A 8 -9.15 -11.56 2.07
CA SER A 8 -9.25 -11.86 0.64
C SER A 8 -8.04 -11.40 -0.15
N MET A 9 -7.30 -10.39 0.34
CA MET A 9 -6.03 -9.95 -0.25
C MET A 9 -4.96 -11.05 -0.36
N LYS A 10 -5.09 -12.16 0.38
CA LYS A 10 -4.21 -13.33 0.24
C LYS A 10 -4.39 -14.06 -1.08
N GLY A 11 -5.54 -13.89 -1.72
CA GLY A 11 -5.88 -14.51 -3.00
C GLY A 11 -5.45 -13.70 -4.23
N PHE A 12 -4.96 -12.48 -4.06
CA PHE A 12 -4.57 -11.60 -5.17
C PHE A 12 -3.04 -11.54 -5.28
N CYS A 13 -2.52 -11.71 -6.49
CA CYS A 13 -1.09 -11.62 -6.76
C CYS A 13 -0.64 -10.14 -6.80
N GLN A 14 0.41 -9.79 -6.06
CA GLN A 14 1.03 -8.46 -6.10
C GLN A 14 2.31 -8.47 -6.92
N HIS A 15 3.35 -9.18 -6.46
CA HIS A 15 4.67 -9.23 -7.10
C HIS A 15 5.20 -10.66 -7.13
N GLY A 16 5.44 -11.21 -8.33
CA GLY A 16 5.95 -12.58 -8.48
C GLY A 16 5.01 -13.60 -7.84
N ALA A 17 5.45 -14.27 -6.78
CA ALA A 17 4.65 -15.21 -5.98
C ALA A 17 4.04 -14.59 -4.70
N VAL A 18 4.23 -13.29 -4.46
CA VAL A 18 3.80 -12.61 -3.23
C VAL A 18 2.36 -12.11 -3.37
N SER A 19 1.52 -12.42 -2.39
CA SER A 19 0.14 -11.94 -2.33
C SER A 19 0.06 -10.45 -1.94
N THR A 20 -1.03 -9.76 -2.30
CA THR A 20 -1.28 -8.38 -1.84
C THR A 20 -1.25 -8.28 -0.32
N TYR A 21 -1.78 -9.28 0.38
CA TYR A 21 -1.75 -9.31 1.86
C TYR A 21 -0.31 -9.34 2.41
N ASP A 22 0.53 -10.20 1.84
CA ASP A 22 1.91 -10.35 2.30
C ASP A 22 2.73 -9.09 1.97
N HIS A 23 2.51 -8.51 0.79
CA HIS A 23 3.12 -7.25 0.39
C HIS A 23 2.79 -6.12 1.39
N VAL A 24 1.51 -5.86 1.66
CA VAL A 24 1.14 -4.78 2.59
C VAL A 24 1.67 -5.04 4.00
N MET A 25 1.76 -6.31 4.43
CA MET A 25 2.34 -6.66 5.71
C MET A 25 3.85 -6.40 5.76
N ASN A 26 4.58 -6.66 4.67
CA ASN A 26 5.99 -6.32 4.55
C ASN A 26 6.19 -4.80 4.62
N VAL A 27 5.36 -4.03 3.91
CA VAL A 27 5.37 -2.56 3.94
C VAL A 27 5.07 -2.01 5.34
N VAL A 28 4.09 -2.58 6.06
CA VAL A 28 3.80 -2.23 7.46
C VAL A 28 5.02 -2.44 8.35
N ARG A 29 5.64 -3.62 8.28
CA ARG A 29 6.82 -3.97 9.10
C ARG A 29 7.99 -3.03 8.81
N LEU A 30 8.28 -2.80 7.53
CA LEU A 30 9.36 -1.92 7.12
C LEU A 30 9.09 -0.46 7.52
N SER A 31 7.88 0.04 7.30
CA SER A 31 7.48 1.40 7.69
C SER A 31 7.64 1.62 9.20
N TYR A 32 7.16 0.65 10.01
CA TYR A 32 7.34 0.67 11.46
C TYR A 32 8.82 0.70 11.85
N TYR A 33 9.62 -0.18 11.26
CA TYR A 33 11.05 -0.27 11.53
C TYR A 33 11.77 1.03 11.19
N LEU A 34 11.56 1.59 9.99
CA LEU A 34 12.20 2.82 9.54
C LEU A 34 11.83 4.00 10.45
N ASN A 35 10.54 4.15 10.78
CA ASN A 35 10.09 5.22 11.67
C ASN A 35 10.76 5.14 13.05
N LYS A 36 10.84 3.94 13.64
CA LYS A 36 11.51 3.73 14.94
C LYS A 36 13.03 3.90 14.86
N ARG A 37 13.67 3.26 13.88
CA ARG A 37 15.14 3.20 13.74
C ARG A 37 15.77 4.55 13.47
N PHE A 38 15.10 5.38 12.69
CA PHE A 38 15.56 6.72 12.30
C PHE A 38 14.86 7.85 13.06
N ARG A 39 13.96 7.52 14.00
CA ARG A 39 13.22 8.49 14.82
C ARG A 39 12.52 9.56 13.97
N LEU A 40 11.86 9.13 12.89
CA LEU A 40 11.27 10.03 11.90
C LEU A 40 10.05 10.80 12.45
N GLY A 41 9.48 10.36 13.58
CA GLY A 41 8.43 11.09 14.30
C GLY A 41 7.10 11.10 13.55
N ALA A 42 6.84 10.09 12.72
CA ALA A 42 5.51 9.86 12.16
C ALA A 42 4.55 9.35 13.25
N ASP A 43 3.27 9.72 13.14
CA ASP A 43 2.19 9.16 13.96
C ASP A 43 2.09 7.66 13.70
N MET A 44 2.42 6.86 14.72
CA MET A 44 2.59 5.44 14.52
C MET A 44 1.29 4.73 14.16
N ARG A 45 0.16 5.20 14.71
CA ARG A 45 -1.16 4.62 14.42
C ARG A 45 -1.51 4.82 12.95
N SER A 46 -1.47 6.05 12.47
CA SER A 46 -1.78 6.38 11.08
C SER A 46 -0.80 5.74 10.11
N LEU A 47 0.49 5.65 10.48
CA LEU A 47 1.49 4.95 9.68
C LEU A 47 1.12 3.48 9.50
N VAL A 48 0.88 2.73 10.58
CA VAL A 48 0.55 1.31 10.50
C VAL A 48 -0.77 1.07 9.76
N VAL A 49 -1.80 1.85 10.06
CA VAL A 49 -3.13 1.71 9.42
C VAL A 49 -3.05 2.05 7.93
N GLY A 50 -2.46 3.20 7.58
CA GLY A 50 -2.31 3.60 6.18
C GLY A 50 -1.40 2.67 5.39
N SER A 51 -0.29 2.19 5.98
CA SER A 51 0.58 1.18 5.36
C SER A 51 -0.18 -0.11 5.05
N PHE A 52 -1.07 -0.56 5.92
CA PHE A 52 -1.82 -1.79 5.64
C PHE A 52 -2.86 -1.59 4.52
N LEU A 53 -3.41 -0.38 4.40
CA LEU A 53 -4.53 -0.07 3.49
C LEU A 53 -4.11 0.53 2.15
N HIS A 54 -2.82 0.81 1.92
CA HIS A 54 -2.38 1.52 0.70
C HIS A 54 -2.77 0.80 -0.60
N ASP A 55 -2.75 -0.54 -0.57
CA ASP A 55 -3.10 -1.44 -1.68
C ASP A 55 -4.43 -2.17 -1.47
N PHE A 56 -5.36 -1.57 -0.74
CA PHE A 56 -6.67 -2.18 -0.44
C PHE A 56 -7.66 -2.14 -1.63
N TYR A 57 -7.20 -2.50 -2.83
CA TYR A 57 -7.97 -2.40 -4.07
C TYR A 57 -8.90 -3.60 -4.35
N LEU A 58 -8.64 -4.76 -3.72
CA LEU A 58 -9.53 -5.94 -3.62
C LEU A 58 -9.88 -6.64 -4.97
N TYR A 59 -8.91 -6.81 -5.85
CA TYR A 59 -9.03 -7.61 -7.09
C TYR A 59 -7.64 -8.16 -7.46
N ASP A 60 -7.51 -9.06 -8.44
CA ASP A 60 -6.20 -9.40 -9.02
C ASP A 60 -5.97 -8.54 -10.27
N TRP A 61 -4.90 -7.73 -10.27
CA TRP A 61 -4.62 -6.83 -11.39
C TRP A 61 -3.89 -7.50 -12.56
N HIS A 62 -3.46 -8.76 -12.39
CA HIS A 62 -2.85 -9.57 -13.44
C HIS A 62 -3.88 -10.29 -14.32
N ASP A 63 -5.15 -10.28 -13.93
CA ASP A 63 -6.22 -10.83 -14.75
C ASP A 63 -6.32 -10.06 -16.08
N ASN A 64 -6.35 -10.81 -17.20
CA ASN A 64 -6.25 -10.30 -18.57
C ASN A 64 -7.46 -9.46 -19.04
N ASP A 65 -8.37 -9.08 -18.15
CA ASP A 65 -9.41 -8.12 -18.45
C ASP A 65 -8.76 -6.74 -18.58
N GLY A 66 -8.70 -6.20 -19.79
CA GLY A 66 -8.01 -4.95 -20.15
C GLY A 66 -8.39 -3.69 -19.36
N THR A 67 -9.24 -3.81 -18.34
CA THR A 67 -9.60 -2.83 -17.31
C THR A 67 -8.44 -2.47 -16.36
N HIS A 68 -7.41 -3.31 -16.23
CA HIS A 68 -6.29 -3.11 -15.29
C HIS A 68 -5.03 -2.50 -15.91
N ARG A 69 -5.05 -2.11 -17.20
CA ARG A 69 -3.87 -1.62 -17.94
C ARG A 69 -3.17 -0.39 -17.35
N LEU A 70 -3.87 0.39 -16.52
CA LEU A 70 -3.33 1.56 -15.81
C LEU A 70 -3.36 1.38 -14.29
N HIS A 71 -3.30 0.14 -13.79
CA HIS A 71 -3.40 -0.19 -12.37
C HIS A 71 -2.53 0.72 -11.48
N GLY A 72 -1.26 0.94 -11.85
CA GLY A 72 -0.36 1.81 -11.08
C GLY A 72 -0.80 3.28 -10.93
N PHE A 73 -1.69 3.78 -11.79
CA PHE A 73 -2.23 5.14 -11.71
C PHE A 73 -3.60 5.21 -11.06
N THR A 74 -4.35 4.10 -11.02
CA THR A 74 -5.76 4.10 -10.63
C THR A 74 -6.03 3.37 -9.32
N HIS A 75 -5.19 2.41 -8.93
CA HIS A 75 -5.40 1.65 -7.69
C HIS A 75 -5.35 2.53 -6.43
N PRO A 76 -4.58 3.63 -6.31
CA PRO A 76 -4.61 4.44 -5.09
C PRO A 76 -6.01 5.01 -4.82
N GLN A 77 -6.72 5.40 -5.88
CA GLN A 77 -8.09 5.89 -5.78
C GLN A 77 -9.07 4.76 -5.42
N ARG A 78 -8.88 3.57 -5.99
CA ARG A 78 -9.72 2.39 -5.71
C ARG A 78 -9.52 1.90 -4.27
N ALA A 79 -8.26 1.79 -3.83
CA ALA A 79 -7.88 1.43 -2.48
C ALA A 79 -8.48 2.41 -1.47
N LEU A 80 -8.35 3.72 -1.73
CA LEU A 80 -8.94 4.74 -0.87
C LEU A 80 -10.47 4.62 -0.80
N SER A 81 -11.14 4.41 -1.95
CA SER A 81 -12.59 4.23 -2.00
C SER A 81 -13.06 3.02 -1.21
N ASN A 82 -12.42 1.86 -1.38
CA ASN A 82 -12.75 0.64 -0.64
C ASN A 82 -12.49 0.82 0.86
N ALA A 83 -11.32 1.35 1.23
CA ALA A 83 -10.95 1.54 2.63
C ALA A 83 -11.89 2.53 3.33
N SER A 84 -12.29 3.61 2.67
CA SER A 84 -13.22 4.61 3.22
C SER A 84 -14.64 4.09 3.40
N ARG A 85 -15.04 3.03 2.69
CA ARG A 85 -16.34 2.37 2.85
C ARG A 85 -16.39 1.47 4.08
N LEU A 86 -15.26 0.90 4.49
CA LEU A 86 -15.18 -0.08 5.58
C LEU A 86 -14.58 0.49 6.87
N PHE A 87 -13.77 1.55 6.78
CA PHE A 87 -13.03 2.11 7.89
C PHE A 87 -13.20 3.63 7.97
N ALA A 88 -13.27 4.15 9.19
CA ALA A 88 -13.20 5.59 9.44
C ALA A 88 -11.73 6.04 9.35
N LEU A 89 -11.35 6.61 8.20
CA LEU A 89 -9.98 7.03 7.92
C LEU A 89 -9.74 8.50 8.28
N ASN A 90 -8.64 8.77 8.99
CA ASN A 90 -8.17 10.13 9.21
C ASN A 90 -7.42 10.70 7.99
N GLU A 91 -7.10 12.00 8.02
CA GLU A 91 -6.46 12.68 6.89
C GLU A 91 -5.08 12.09 6.51
N LYS A 92 -4.29 11.64 7.48
CA LYS A 92 -2.98 11.02 7.25
C LYS A 92 -3.11 9.65 6.61
N GLU A 93 -4.04 8.83 7.10
CA GLU A 93 -4.35 7.52 6.54
C GLU A 93 -4.81 7.65 5.08
N GLN A 94 -5.69 8.61 4.79
CA GLN A 94 -6.11 8.89 3.40
C GLN A 94 -4.96 9.42 2.53
N ALA A 95 -4.09 10.27 3.08
CA ALA A 95 -2.92 10.80 2.37
C ALA A 95 -1.93 9.69 1.99
N ILE A 96 -1.65 8.75 2.90
CA ILE A 96 -0.82 7.57 2.63
C ILE A 96 -1.37 6.79 1.44
N ILE A 97 -2.64 6.40 1.49
CA ILE A 97 -3.25 5.60 0.42
C ILE A 97 -3.21 6.36 -0.91
N ARG A 98 -3.54 7.66 -0.92
CA ARG A 98 -3.59 8.46 -2.15
C ARG A 98 -2.22 8.73 -2.78
N GLN A 99 -1.16 8.85 -1.99
CA GLN A 99 0.13 9.41 -2.42
C GLN A 99 1.26 8.38 -2.54
N HIS A 100 1.06 7.15 -2.06
CA HIS A 100 2.15 6.17 -1.98
C HIS A 100 2.78 5.82 -3.34
N MET A 101 2.08 6.01 -4.46
CA MET A 101 2.62 5.78 -5.82
C MET A 101 3.49 6.90 -6.37
N TRP A 102 3.74 7.99 -5.64
CA TRP A 102 4.70 9.01 -6.08
C TRP A 102 6.10 8.40 -6.28
N PRO A 103 6.86 8.72 -7.34
CA PRO A 103 6.61 9.76 -8.36
C PRO A 103 5.80 9.31 -9.58
N LEU A 104 5.35 8.05 -9.67
CA LEU A 104 4.51 7.57 -10.77
C LEU A 104 3.23 8.41 -10.88
N THR A 105 2.55 8.60 -9.75
CA THR A 105 1.45 9.58 -9.63
C THR A 105 2.04 10.97 -9.34
N PHE A 106 2.60 11.61 -10.38
CA PHE A 106 3.35 12.87 -10.26
C PHE A 106 2.64 13.98 -9.46
N ARG A 107 1.31 14.07 -9.57
CA ARG A 107 0.49 15.08 -8.87
C ARG A 107 0.19 14.74 -7.40
N ALA A 108 0.43 13.51 -6.96
CA ALA A 108 0.13 13.04 -5.61
C ALA A 108 1.40 13.05 -4.74
N ILE A 109 2.01 14.22 -4.57
CA ILE A 109 3.23 14.39 -3.78
C ILE A 109 2.94 14.04 -2.31
N PRO A 110 3.80 13.24 -1.63
CA PRO A 110 3.66 12.95 -0.21
C PRO A 110 3.58 14.22 0.64
N SER A 111 2.43 14.44 1.28
CA SER A 111 2.16 15.65 2.07
C SER A 111 2.48 15.51 3.56
N CYS A 112 2.79 14.30 4.03
CA CYS A 112 3.13 14.05 5.43
C CYS A 112 4.28 13.03 5.56
N ARG A 113 4.81 12.90 6.78
CA ARG A 113 5.92 11.99 7.08
C ARG A 113 5.50 10.55 6.85
N GLU A 114 4.27 10.21 7.22
CA GLU A 114 3.72 8.88 7.08
C GLU A 114 3.66 8.49 5.60
N SER A 115 3.12 9.35 4.73
CA SER A 115 3.03 9.04 3.30
C SER A 115 4.40 8.94 2.63
N MET A 116 5.39 9.74 3.05
CA MET A 116 6.78 9.58 2.60
C MET A 116 7.37 8.22 3.00
N ILE A 117 7.19 7.81 4.27
CA ILE A 117 7.73 6.54 4.78
C ILE A 117 7.08 5.34 4.08
N VAL A 118 5.75 5.36 3.91
CA VAL A 118 5.04 4.28 3.22
C VAL A 118 5.44 4.22 1.76
N CYS A 119 5.49 5.37 1.07
CA CYS A 119 5.93 5.46 -0.32
C CYS A 119 7.31 4.82 -0.52
N LEU A 120 8.29 5.13 0.35
CA LEU A 120 9.62 4.52 0.29
C LEU A 120 9.59 3.01 0.60
N SER A 121 8.85 2.63 1.65
CA SER A 121 8.79 1.24 2.13
C SER A 121 8.15 0.32 1.09
N ASP A 122 7.08 0.78 0.44
CA ASP A 122 6.45 0.13 -0.71
C ASP A 122 7.50 -0.17 -1.79
N LYS A 123 8.24 0.83 -2.28
CA LYS A 123 9.23 0.63 -3.35
C LYS A 123 10.34 -0.35 -2.96
N ILE A 124 10.81 -0.29 -1.72
CA ILE A 124 11.82 -1.22 -1.22
C ILE A 124 11.26 -2.65 -1.20
N SER A 125 10.07 -2.85 -0.63
CA SER A 125 9.39 -4.15 -0.60
C SER A 125 9.15 -4.69 -2.01
N SER A 126 8.56 -3.88 -2.90
CA SER A 126 8.26 -4.21 -4.29
C SER A 126 9.51 -4.63 -5.07
N ALA A 127 10.64 -3.92 -4.87
CA ALA A 127 11.92 -4.29 -5.48
C ALA A 127 12.46 -5.63 -4.97
N ILE A 128 12.44 -5.86 -3.65
CA ILE A 128 12.90 -7.10 -3.04
C ILE A 128 12.03 -8.28 -3.50
N GLU A 129 10.72 -8.13 -3.48
CA GLU A 129 9.75 -9.15 -3.88
C GLU A 129 9.94 -9.53 -5.36
N THR A 130 10.07 -8.53 -6.24
CA THR A 130 10.27 -8.76 -7.68
C THR A 130 11.63 -9.41 -8.01
N LEU A 131 12.67 -9.10 -7.25
CA LEU A 131 14.02 -9.64 -7.50
C LEU A 131 14.20 -11.04 -6.93
N PHE A 132 13.64 -11.33 -5.75
CA PHE A 132 13.93 -12.56 -4.99
C PHE A 132 12.76 -13.55 -4.91
N HIS A 133 11.54 -13.18 -5.31
CA HIS A 133 10.35 -14.04 -5.24
C HIS A 133 9.68 -14.23 -6.61
N ARG A 134 10.49 -14.40 -7.65
CA ARG A 134 10.00 -14.69 -9.01
C ARG A 134 9.26 -16.02 -9.05
N LYS A 135 8.16 -16.06 -9.81
CA LYS A 135 7.47 -17.30 -10.20
C LYS A 135 8.34 -18.12 -11.15
#